data_AF-A0AA51GN72-F1
#
_entry.id   AF-A0AA51GN72-F1
#
_cell.length_a   1.000
_cell.length_b   1.000
_cell.length_c   1.000
_cell.angle_alpha   90.00
_cell.angle_beta   90.00
_cell.angle_gamma   90.00
#
_symmetry.space_group_name_H-M   'P 1'
#
loop_
_entity.id
_entity.type
_entity.pdbx_description
1 polymer ?
#
loop_
_entity_poly.entity_id
_entity_poly.type
_entity_poly.pdbx_seq_one_letter_code
_entity_poly.pdbx_strand_id
1 'polypeptide(L)'
;MSIPLRDVTLKLGKKEYNLKTALDEETYERVLSLLKEAANTVGQEIAQEHLLLLVSLHLAYCLDHAGKSLEHILKEYNNQGEREDS
;
A
#
# COMPACT_ATOMS: atom_id res chain seq x y z
N MET A 1 8.51 -18.41 17.81
CA MET A 1 8.30 -19.09 16.50
C MET A 1 8.79 -18.14 15.41
N SER A 2 9.69 -18.59 14.53
CA SER A 2 10.13 -17.77 13.38
C SER A 2 9.10 -17.91 12.25
N ILE A 3 8.63 -16.80 11.70
CA ILE A 3 7.77 -16.82 10.52
C ILE A 3 8.62 -17.29 9.33
N PRO A 4 8.23 -18.35 8.61
CA PRO A 4 9.01 -18.87 7.49
C PRO A 4 9.11 -17.82 6.38
N LEU A 5 10.33 -17.59 5.89
CA LEU A 5 10.60 -16.68 4.79
C LEU A 5 10.58 -17.45 3.47
N ARG A 6 9.92 -16.89 2.45
CA ARG A 6 9.91 -17.40 1.08
C ARG A 6 10.66 -16.45 0.16
N ASP A 7 11.35 -17.01 -0.82
CA ASP A 7 11.97 -16.26 -1.91
C ASP A 7 10.89 -15.83 -2.93
N VAL A 8 10.93 -14.57 -3.33
CA VAL A 8 10.03 -14.00 -4.33
C VAL A 8 10.82 -13.14 -5.31
N THR A 9 10.37 -13.14 -6.57
CA THR A 9 10.91 -12.27 -7.62
C THR A 9 9.89 -11.18 -7.93
N LEU A 10 10.36 -9.94 -7.87
CA LEU A 10 9.58 -8.73 -8.10
C LEU A 10 10.20 -7.93 -9.23
N LYS A 11 9.40 -7.56 -10.23
CA LYS A 11 9.80 -6.56 -11.22
C LYS A 11 9.10 -5.24 -10.94
N LEU A 12 9.89 -4.17 -10.77
CA LEU A 12 9.40 -2.81 -10.56
C LEU A 12 10.17 -1.84 -11.47
N GLY A 13 9.45 -1.13 -12.34
CA GLY A 13 10.08 -0.32 -13.38
C GLY A 13 10.98 -1.17 -14.29
N LYS A 14 12.25 -0.81 -14.39
CA LYS A 14 13.24 -1.49 -15.25
C LYS A 14 14.10 -2.51 -14.51
N LYS A 15 13.91 -2.69 -13.20
CA LYS A 15 14.70 -3.63 -12.38
C LYS A 15 13.86 -4.80 -11.88
N GLU A 16 14.55 -5.92 -11.73
CA GLU A 16 14.07 -7.12 -11.07
C GLU A 16 14.81 -7.27 -9.73
N TYR A 17 14.07 -7.71 -8.72
CA TYR A 17 14.51 -7.83 -7.34
C TYR A 17 14.16 -9.22 -6.83
N ASN A 18 15.15 -9.91 -6.28
CA ASN A 18 14.96 -11.18 -5.58
C ASN A 18 14.96 -10.88 -4.07
N LEU A 19 13.83 -11.14 -3.43
CA LEU A 19 13.56 -10.73 -2.05
C LEU A 19 13.14 -11.93 -1.22
N LYS A 20 13.35 -11.84 0.09
CA LYS A 20 12.78 -12.77 1.07
C LYS A 20 11.64 -12.08 1.81
N THR A 21 10.50 -12.74 1.90
CA THR A 21 9.32 -12.19 2.56
C THR A 21 8.63 -13.23 3.44
N ALA A 22 8.02 -12.76 4.52
CA ALA A 22 7.16 -13.54 5.41
C ALA A 22 5.69 -13.57 4.95
N LEU A 23 5.34 -12.81 3.90
CA LEU A 23 4.00 -12.78 3.36
C LEU A 23 3.67 -14.13 2.71
N ASP A 24 2.48 -14.64 3.00
CA ASP A 24 1.88 -15.73 2.24
C ASP A 24 1.64 -15.32 0.78
N GLU A 25 1.35 -16.30 -0.07
CA GLU A 25 1.19 -16.08 -1.51
C GLU A 25 0.07 -15.12 -1.85
N GLU A 26 -1.09 -15.29 -1.23
CA GLU A 26 -2.26 -14.48 -1.50
C GLU A 26 -2.02 -13.03 -1.08
N THR A 27 -1.47 -12.82 0.12
CA THR A 27 -1.13 -11.49 0.62
C THR A 27 -0.03 -10.83 -0.20
N TYR A 28 0.98 -11.59 -0.63
CA TYR A 28 2.03 -11.07 -1.50
C TYR A 28 1.46 -10.57 -2.83
N GLU A 29 0.60 -11.36 -3.51
CA GLU A 29 0.01 -10.95 -4.79
C GLU A 29 -0.85 -9.69 -4.67
N ARG A 30 -1.67 -9.58 -3.60
CA ARG A 30 -2.44 -8.36 -3.33
C ARG A 30 -1.54 -7.14 -3.13
N VAL A 31 -0.51 -7.26 -2.29
CA VAL A 31 0.45 -6.18 -2.02
C VAL A 31 1.24 -5.82 -3.29
N LEU A 32 1.59 -6.82 -4.10
CA LEU A 32 2.27 -6.64 -5.36
C LEU A 32 1.42 -5.85 -6.38
N SER A 33 0.11 -6.10 -6.44
CA SER A 33 -0.81 -5.32 -7.28
C SER A 33 -0.78 -3.84 -6.88
N LEU A 34 -0.93 -3.55 -5.58
CA LEU A 34 -0.91 -2.19 -5.05
C LEU A 34 0.42 -1.47 -5.36
N LEU A 35 1.54 -2.18 -5.23
CA LEU A 35 2.86 -1.64 -5.54
C LEU A 35 2.98 -1.30 -7.04
N LYS A 36 2.50 -2.17 -7.93
CA LYS A 36 2.53 -1.94 -9.39
C LYS A 36 1.61 -0.78 -9.79
N GLU A 37 0.43 -0.69 -9.19
CA GLU A 37 -0.51 0.42 -9.39
C GLU A 37 0.12 1.75 -8.97
N ALA A 38 0.72 1.80 -7.77
CA ALA A 38 1.43 2.98 -7.29
C ALA A 38 2.58 3.40 -8.23
N ALA A 39 3.36 2.43 -8.74
CA ALA A 39 4.42 2.68 -9.70
C ALA A 39 3.90 3.22 -11.05
N ASN A 40 2.76 2.72 -11.51
CA ASN A 40 2.12 3.22 -12.72
C ASN A 40 1.60 4.65 -12.54
N THR A 41 1.04 4.99 -11.37
CA THR A 41 0.57 6.35 -11.04
C THR A 41 1.73 7.36 -10.97
N VAL A 42 2.87 6.95 -10.41
CA VAL A 42 4.06 7.80 -10.28
C VAL A 42 4.73 8.09 -11.63
N GLY A 43 4.68 7.15 -12.58
CA GLY A 43 5.14 7.33 -13.96
C GLY A 43 6.40 6.55 -14.32
N GLN A 44 6.50 6.17 -15.60
CA GLN A 44 7.51 5.22 -16.10
C GLN A 44 8.82 5.88 -16.62
N GLU A 45 8.84 7.20 -16.79
CA GLU A 45 10.02 7.94 -17.27
C GLU A 45 10.97 8.37 -16.14
N ILE A 46 10.65 8.00 -14.91
CA ILE A 46 11.44 8.34 -13.74
C ILE A 46 12.67 7.43 -13.63
N ALA A 47 13.82 8.01 -13.26
CA ALA A 47 15.00 7.23 -12.94
C ALA A 47 14.69 6.20 -11.84
N GLN A 48 15.17 4.97 -12.00
CA GLN A 48 14.79 3.83 -11.13
C GLN A 48 14.98 4.10 -9.62
N GLU A 49 16.01 4.86 -9.25
CA GLU A 49 16.28 5.24 -7.85
C GLU A 49 15.19 6.16 -7.28
N HIS A 50 14.75 7.13 -8.07
CA HIS A 50 13.66 8.02 -7.70
C HIS A 50 12.30 7.31 -7.73
N LEU A 51 12.12 6.32 -8.61
CA LEU A 51 10.87 5.56 -8.71
C LEU A 51 10.51 4.90 -7.37
N LEU A 52 11.45 4.20 -6.73
CA LEU A 52 11.18 3.52 -5.47
C LEU A 52 10.80 4.51 -4.35
N LEU A 53 11.50 5.65 -4.27
CA LEU A 53 11.23 6.68 -3.29
C LEU A 53 9.85 7.31 -3.50
N LEU A 54 9.50 7.63 -4.74
CA LEU A 54 8.21 8.23 -5.08
C LEU A 54 7.05 7.25 -4.90
N VAL A 55 7.24 5.97 -5.23
CA VAL A 55 6.26 4.90 -4.94
C VAL A 55 6.06 4.77 -3.44
N SER A 56 7.14 4.78 -2.66
CA SER A 56 7.05 4.73 -1.19
C SER A 56 6.29 5.95 -0.65
N LEU A 57 6.56 7.14 -1.19
CA LEU A 57 5.88 8.38 -0.82
C LEU A 57 4.38 8.33 -1.18
N HIS A 58 4.05 7.82 -2.37
CA HIS A 58 2.66 7.68 -2.83
C HIS A 58 1.89 6.68 -1.96
N LEU A 59 2.49 5.52 -1.64
CA LEU A 59 1.87 4.55 -0.74
C LEU A 59 1.65 5.13 0.66
N ALA A 60 2.63 5.85 1.21
CA ALA A 60 2.47 6.54 2.51
C ALA A 60 1.34 7.57 2.49
N TYR A 61 1.21 8.35 1.41
CA TYR A 61 0.08 9.26 1.20
C TYR A 61 -1.26 8.52 1.15
N CYS A 62 -1.35 7.41 0.41
CA CYS A 62 -2.56 6.60 0.34
C CYS A 62 -2.97 6.04 1.72
N LEU A 63 -2.00 5.61 2.54
CA LEU A 63 -2.27 5.16 3.91
C LEU A 63 -2.77 6.30 4.80
N ASP A 64 -2.13 7.47 4.77
CA ASP A 64 -2.57 8.66 5.52
C ASP A 64 -3.99 9.09 5.11
N HIS A 65 -4.26 9.12 3.81
CA HIS A 65 -5.58 9.47 3.28
C HIS A 65 -6.63 8.43 3.67
N ALA A 66 -6.33 7.13 3.59
CA ALA A 66 -7.24 6.08 4.02
C ALA A 66 -7.57 6.19 5.52
N GLY A 67 -6.57 6.47 6.36
CA GLY A 67 -6.76 6.73 7.79
C GLY A 67 -7.70 7.91 8.06
N LYS A 68 -7.45 9.05 7.40
CA LYS A 68 -8.31 10.24 7.52
C LYS A 68 -9.74 9.99 7.04
N SER A 69 -9.92 9.27 5.93
CA SER A 69 -11.25 8.90 5.44
C SER A 69 -12.00 8.01 6.43
N LEU A 70 -11.33 7.03 7.04
CA LEU A 70 -11.92 6.17 8.07
C LEU A 70 -12.31 6.98 9.31
N GLU A 71 -11.43 7.88 9.79
CA GLU A 71 -11.74 8.77 10.91
C GLU A 71 -12.96 9.66 10.63
N HIS A 72 -13.08 10.18 9.41
CA HIS A 72 -14.23 10.98 8.99
C HIS A 72 -15.52 10.17 9.05
N ILE A 73 -15.53 8.98 8.42
CA ILE A 73 -16.69 8.08 8.39
C ILE A 73 -17.13 7.70 9.80
N LEU A 74 -16.18 7.39 10.70
CA LEU A 74 -16.47 7.04 12.09
C LEU A 74 -17.07 8.23 12.87
N LYS A 75 -16.59 9.45 12.65
CA LYS A 75 -17.17 10.66 13.26
C LYS A 75 -18.59 10.90 12.77
N GLU A 76 -18.84 10.73 11.48
CA GLU A 76 -20.19 10.88 10.90
C GLU A 76 -21.17 9.86 11.50
N TYR A 77 -20.74 8.61 11.64
CA TYR A 77 -21.55 7.55 12.26
C TYR A 77 -21.91 7.86 13.72
N ASN A 78 -20.93 8.28 14.53
CA ASN A 78 -21.16 8.61 15.94
C ASN A 78 -22.12 9.81 16.09
N ASN A 79 -21.98 10.83 15.24
CA ASN A 79 -22.84 12.02 15.27
C ASN A 79 -24.29 11.74 14.79
N GLN A 80 -24.50 10.68 14.01
CA GLN A 80 -25.84 10.24 13.61
C GLN A 80 -26.55 9.45 14.72
N GLY A 81 -25.83 8.62 15.49
CA GLY A 81 -26.39 7.91 16.64
C GLY A 81 -26.87 8.84 17.76
N GLU A 82 -26.16 9.96 18.00
CA GLU A 82 -26.57 10.94 19.03
C GLU A 82 -27.84 11.74 18.66
N ARG A 83 -28.23 11.77 17.38
CA ARG A 83 -29.42 12.51 16.90
C ARG A 83 -30.71 11.69 16.92
N GLU A 84 -30.63 10.37 17.00
CA GLU A 84 -31.82 9.50 17.06
C GLU A 84 -32.32 9.26 18.51
N ASP A 85 -31.48 9.55 19.51
CA ASP A 85 -31.80 9.41 20.95
C ASP A 85 -32.20 10.73 21.65
N SER A 86 -32.36 11.84 20.91
CA SER A 86 -32.80 13.16 21.42
C SER A 86 -34.13 13.60 20.81
#